data_AF-A0A943XT94-F1
#
_entry.id   AF-A0A943XT94-F1
#
_cell.length_a   1.000
_cell.length_b   1.000
_cell.length_c   1.000
_cell.angle_alpha   90.00
_cell.angle_beta   90.00
_cell.angle_gamma   90.00
#
_symmetry.space_group_name_H-M   'P 1'
#
loop_
_entity.id
_entity.type
_entity.pdbx_description
1 polymer ?
#
loop_
_entity_poly.entity_id
_entity_poly.type
_entity_poly.pdbx_seq_one_letter_code
_entity_poly.pdbx_strand_id
1 'polypeptide(L)'
;MSKREKGYIYIFTILLISLLAVFFYFIYSYMSGSTYISKNRLESLQADYALESTLNIKISQDDFQKDLEDFIFKESSNKLGIKKLPEDTELLSLNFKKEDYQDEKNKDIDLISLKSQIKYKDTLVGGRIRGHYINKIYKEEDGILNSSKISSEDLNSLREKFASDDWTDKNNKKLYLDGDFIYDYQDGKYIIFEEIEVYDEESDSYIKKLNPLYDVSKKDIIIQKSGTLKFLSSTRSQIFIINGKVVFNDNTLSGIIILKENAQIANTCTLNGYLIDLYDRNSGIGVKYSSRVFSLYGYLLPEYIKFQPISLNYYDIEDNT
;
A
#
# COMPACT_ATOMS: atom_id res chain seq x y z
N MET A 1 -74.91 -54.58 -24.61
CA MET A 1 -73.49 -54.13 -24.65
C MET A 1 -72.65 -55.14 -25.40
N SER A 2 -72.17 -54.74 -26.58
CA SER A 2 -71.39 -55.59 -27.50
C SER A 2 -69.94 -55.75 -27.02
N LYS A 3 -69.29 -56.90 -27.28
CA LYS A 3 -67.85 -57.10 -27.04
C LYS A 3 -66.98 -55.98 -27.64
N ARG A 4 -67.46 -55.30 -28.70
CA ARG A 4 -66.77 -54.16 -29.34
C ARG A 4 -66.76 -52.90 -28.45
N GLU A 5 -67.86 -52.57 -27.77
CA GLU A 5 -67.94 -51.36 -26.90
C GLU A 5 -67.01 -51.46 -25.70
N LYS A 6 -66.89 -52.65 -25.11
CA LYS A 6 -65.95 -52.89 -24.00
C LYS A 6 -64.48 -52.77 -24.47
N GLY A 7 -64.15 -53.25 -25.66
CA GLY A 7 -62.80 -53.13 -26.23
C GLY A 7 -62.36 -51.68 -26.48
N TYR A 8 -63.27 -50.83 -26.96
CA TYR A 8 -63.01 -49.39 -27.14
C TYR A 8 -62.72 -48.68 -25.82
N ILE A 9 -63.47 -49.01 -24.75
CA ILE A 9 -63.24 -48.44 -23.42
C ILE A 9 -61.83 -48.82 -22.93
N TYR A 10 -61.42 -50.08 -23.07
CA TYR A 10 -60.07 -50.53 -22.68
C TYR A 10 -58.94 -49.81 -23.45
N ILE A 11 -59.07 -49.67 -24.78
CA ILE A 11 -58.07 -48.96 -25.61
C ILE A 11 -57.98 -47.49 -25.19
N PHE A 12 -59.12 -46.85 -24.96
CA PHE A 12 -59.17 -45.46 -24.51
C PHE A 12 -58.54 -45.28 -23.12
N THR A 13 -58.80 -46.20 -22.19
CA THR A 13 -58.18 -46.19 -20.86
C THR A 13 -56.67 -46.36 -20.92
N ILE A 14 -56.15 -47.26 -21.78
CA ILE A 14 -54.69 -47.45 -21.97
C ILE A 14 -54.04 -46.19 -22.54
N LEU A 15 -54.69 -45.53 -23.51
CA LEU A 15 -54.21 -44.26 -24.07
C LEU A 15 -54.21 -43.15 -23.01
N LEU A 16 -55.27 -43.06 -22.20
CA LEU A 16 -55.38 -42.07 -21.13
C LEU A 16 -54.28 -42.27 -20.07
N ILE A 17 -54.06 -43.51 -19.62
CA ILE A 17 -53.02 -43.85 -18.64
C ILE A 17 -51.63 -43.55 -19.22
N SER A 18 -51.38 -43.90 -20.48
CA SER A 18 -50.11 -43.59 -21.16
C SER A 18 -49.87 -42.08 -21.25
N LEU A 19 -50.89 -41.30 -21.57
CA LEU A 19 -50.80 -39.83 -21.63
C LEU A 19 -50.51 -39.23 -20.25
N LEU A 20 -51.22 -39.70 -19.21
CA LEU A 20 -50.98 -39.28 -17.83
C LEU A 20 -49.57 -39.63 -17.37
N ALA A 21 -49.06 -40.83 -17.69
CA ALA A 21 -47.71 -41.24 -17.35
C ALA A 21 -46.65 -40.34 -18.00
N VAL A 22 -46.81 -39.99 -19.29
CA VAL A 22 -45.91 -39.05 -19.98
C VAL A 22 -45.98 -37.66 -19.34
N PHE A 23 -47.18 -37.19 -18.99
CA PHE A 23 -47.38 -35.90 -18.34
C PHE A 23 -46.71 -35.84 -16.95
N PHE A 24 -46.90 -36.86 -16.11
CA PHE A 24 -46.23 -36.95 -14.80
C PHE A 24 -44.70 -37.08 -14.92
N TYR A 25 -44.21 -37.84 -15.90
CA TYR A 25 -42.77 -37.93 -16.19
C TYR A 25 -42.18 -36.56 -16.57
N PHE A 26 -42.89 -35.80 -17.41
CA PHE A 26 -42.46 -34.47 -17.81
C PHE A 26 -42.39 -33.50 -16.62
N ILE A 27 -43.41 -33.49 -15.75
CA ILE A 27 -43.42 -32.68 -14.53
C ILE A 27 -42.25 -33.06 -13.61
N TYR A 28 -42.06 -34.36 -13.37
CA TYR A 28 -40.98 -34.86 -12.51
C TYR A 28 -39.59 -34.47 -13.04
N SER A 29 -39.36 -34.67 -14.34
CA SER A 29 -38.10 -34.31 -15.00
C SER A 29 -37.83 -32.81 -14.92
N TYR A 30 -38.85 -31.97 -15.17
CA TYR A 30 -38.74 -30.52 -15.07
C TYR A 30 -38.48 -30.02 -13.63
N MET A 31 -39.20 -30.56 -12.65
CA MET A 31 -38.99 -30.22 -11.24
C MET A 31 -37.62 -30.67 -10.72
N SER A 32 -37.18 -31.88 -11.09
CA SER A 32 -35.86 -32.40 -10.72
C SER A 32 -34.74 -31.57 -11.35
N GLY A 33 -34.85 -31.24 -12.63
CA GLY A 33 -33.89 -30.39 -13.34
C GLY A 33 -33.79 -28.97 -12.76
N SER A 34 -34.93 -28.32 -12.50
CA SER A 34 -34.95 -26.98 -11.90
C SER A 34 -34.40 -26.95 -10.47
N THR A 35 -34.67 -27.99 -9.67
CA THR A 35 -34.12 -28.14 -8.32
C THR A 35 -32.61 -28.35 -8.35
N TYR A 36 -32.12 -29.18 -9.27
CA TYR A 36 -30.69 -29.42 -9.47
C TYR A 36 -29.95 -28.16 -9.90
N ILE A 37 -30.49 -27.42 -10.88
CA ILE A 37 -29.93 -26.13 -11.32
C ILE A 37 -29.89 -25.13 -10.17
N SER A 38 -30.97 -25.04 -9.38
CA SER A 38 -31.05 -24.14 -8.23
C SER A 38 -30.05 -24.51 -7.14
N LYS A 39 -29.86 -25.81 -6.88
CA LYS A 39 -28.87 -26.32 -5.93
C LYS A 39 -27.45 -25.99 -6.38
N ASN A 40 -27.09 -26.29 -7.63
CA ASN A 40 -25.76 -25.98 -8.16
C ASN A 40 -25.48 -24.48 -8.14
N ARG A 41 -26.48 -23.65 -8.45
CA ARG A 41 -26.35 -22.19 -8.36
C ARG A 41 -26.13 -21.73 -6.91
N LEU A 42 -26.83 -22.33 -5.95
CA LEU A 42 -26.64 -22.03 -4.53
C LEU A 42 -25.24 -22.43 -4.05
N GLU A 43 -24.76 -23.63 -4.43
CA GLU A 43 -23.43 -24.12 -4.07
C GLU A 43 -22.32 -23.25 -4.69
N SER A 44 -22.47 -22.84 -5.95
CA SER A 44 -21.55 -21.90 -6.61
C SER A 44 -21.50 -20.54 -5.88
N LEU A 45 -22.65 -19.97 -5.51
CA LEU A 45 -22.68 -18.73 -4.72
C LEU A 45 -22.02 -18.90 -3.35
N GLN A 46 -22.25 -20.03 -2.67
CA GLN A 46 -21.59 -20.32 -1.40
C GLN A 46 -20.07 -20.46 -1.55
N ALA A 47 -19.61 -21.06 -2.65
CA ALA A 47 -18.19 -21.14 -2.97
C ALA A 47 -17.58 -19.74 -3.18
N ASP A 48 -18.25 -18.86 -3.92
CA ASP A 48 -17.83 -17.46 -4.10
C ASP A 48 -17.69 -16.72 -2.76
N TYR A 49 -18.66 -16.90 -1.85
CA TYR A 49 -18.59 -16.32 -0.50
C TYR A 49 -17.47 -16.92 0.36
N ALA A 50 -17.21 -18.22 0.26
CA ALA A 50 -16.11 -18.88 0.96
C ALA A 50 -14.75 -18.37 0.46
N LEU A 51 -14.63 -18.13 -0.84
CA LEU A 51 -13.42 -17.56 -1.44
C LEU A 51 -13.20 -16.12 -1.00
N GLU A 52 -14.24 -15.28 -1.07
CA GLU A 52 -14.20 -13.90 -0.58
C GLU A 52 -13.79 -13.85 0.90
N SER A 53 -14.39 -14.72 1.71
CA SER A 53 -14.03 -14.85 3.13
C SER A 53 -12.57 -15.25 3.31
N THR A 54 -12.06 -16.19 2.50
CA THR A 54 -10.64 -16.61 2.54
C THR A 54 -9.70 -15.44 2.25
N LEU A 55 -10.00 -14.64 1.22
CA LEU A 55 -9.22 -13.46 0.85
C LEU A 55 -9.27 -12.38 1.95
N ASN A 56 -10.45 -12.10 2.50
CA ASN A 56 -10.64 -11.14 3.59
C ASN A 56 -9.95 -11.60 4.88
N ILE A 57 -10.03 -12.89 5.22
CA ILE A 57 -9.28 -13.46 6.33
C ILE A 57 -7.79 -13.20 6.14
N LYS A 58 -7.21 -13.49 4.96
CA LYS A 58 -5.79 -13.22 4.70
C LYS A 58 -5.45 -11.74 4.87
N ILE A 59 -6.25 -10.82 4.32
CA ILE A 59 -6.00 -9.37 4.44
C ILE A 59 -6.02 -8.92 5.91
N SER A 60 -6.88 -9.51 6.73
CA SER A 60 -7.02 -9.15 8.16
C SER A 60 -5.90 -9.70 9.07
N GLN A 61 -4.96 -10.49 8.55
CA GLN A 61 -3.90 -11.08 9.38
C GLN A 61 -2.77 -10.09 9.67
N ASP A 62 -2.22 -10.16 10.88
CA ASP A 62 -1.08 -9.32 11.30
C ASP A 62 0.16 -9.46 10.40
N ASP A 63 0.34 -10.61 9.76
CA ASP A 63 1.48 -10.89 8.88
C ASP A 63 1.30 -10.37 7.44
N PHE A 64 0.08 -9.97 7.05
CA PHE A 64 -0.25 -9.61 5.67
C PHE A 64 0.59 -8.45 5.13
N GLN A 65 0.75 -7.41 5.93
CA GLN A 65 1.54 -6.23 5.55
C GLN A 65 3.01 -6.59 5.30
N LYS A 66 3.58 -7.45 6.15
CA LYS A 66 4.96 -7.93 6.01
C LYS A 66 5.12 -8.81 4.78
N ASP A 67 4.18 -9.73 4.55
CA ASP A 67 4.17 -10.58 3.36
C ASP A 67 4.12 -9.74 2.06
N LEU A 68 3.32 -8.68 2.07
CA LEU A 68 3.22 -7.74 0.95
C LEU A 68 4.53 -6.98 0.72
N GLU A 69 5.13 -6.42 1.77
CA GLU A 69 6.42 -5.72 1.69
C GLU A 69 7.52 -6.64 1.16
N ASP A 70 7.59 -7.87 1.67
CA ASP A 70 8.55 -8.88 1.21
C ASP A 70 8.32 -9.22 -0.26
N PHE A 71 7.08 -9.41 -0.70
CA PHE A 71 6.77 -9.64 -2.11
C PHE A 71 7.21 -8.47 -3.01
N ILE A 72 6.95 -7.23 -2.60
CA ILE A 72 7.30 -6.05 -3.41
C ILE A 72 8.82 -5.83 -3.48
N PHE A 73 9.53 -5.95 -2.36
CA PHE A 73 10.96 -5.61 -2.28
C PHE A 73 11.91 -6.77 -2.62
N LYS A 74 11.54 -8.01 -2.33
CA LYS A 74 12.39 -9.19 -2.57
C LYS A 74 12.03 -9.94 -3.86
N GLU A 75 10.92 -9.58 -4.50
CA GLU A 75 10.38 -10.23 -5.71
C GLU A 75 10.25 -11.76 -5.58
N SER A 76 10.02 -12.26 -4.36
CA SER A 76 9.88 -13.68 -4.10
C SER A 76 8.45 -14.15 -4.36
N SER A 77 8.28 -15.18 -5.18
CA SER A 77 6.98 -15.85 -5.40
C SER A 77 6.62 -16.73 -4.19
N ASN A 78 6.15 -16.11 -3.12
CA ASN A 78 5.79 -16.85 -1.92
C ASN A 78 4.33 -17.32 -2.00
N LYS A 79 4.14 -18.64 -1.90
CA LYS A 79 2.85 -19.18 -1.46
C LYS A 79 2.56 -18.59 -0.09
N LEU A 80 1.43 -17.91 0.04
CA LEU A 80 1.02 -17.28 1.29
C LEU A 80 0.34 -18.33 2.17
N GLY A 81 0.66 -18.32 3.46
CA GLY A 81 -0.09 -19.07 4.46
C GLY A 81 -1.36 -18.33 4.88
N ILE A 82 -2.33 -19.08 5.39
CA ILE A 82 -3.52 -18.56 6.04
C ILE A 82 -3.75 -19.32 7.36
N LYS A 83 -4.17 -18.61 8.42
CA LYS A 83 -4.31 -19.19 9.77
C LYS A 83 -5.61 -19.98 9.92
N LYS A 84 -6.67 -19.56 9.21
CA LYS A 84 -8.00 -20.16 9.27
C LYS A 84 -8.68 -20.09 7.91
N LEU A 85 -9.46 -21.11 7.59
CA LEU A 85 -10.33 -21.15 6.43
C LEU A 85 -11.80 -21.21 6.87
N PRO A 86 -12.75 -20.82 6.00
CA PRO A 86 -14.16 -21.11 6.20
C PRO A 86 -14.40 -22.64 6.30
N GLU A 87 -15.53 -23.03 6.89
CA GLU A 87 -15.92 -24.44 6.95
C GLU A 87 -16.07 -25.04 5.55
N ASP A 88 -15.84 -26.35 5.42
CA ASP A 88 -15.92 -27.12 4.17
C ASP A 88 -15.04 -26.58 3.02
N THR A 89 -14.00 -25.82 3.34
CA THR A 89 -13.12 -25.16 2.36
C THR A 89 -11.70 -25.71 2.40
N GLU A 90 -11.19 -26.12 1.25
CA GLU A 90 -9.79 -26.47 1.02
C GLU A 90 -9.08 -25.37 0.23
N LEU A 91 -7.92 -24.92 0.69
CA LEU A 91 -7.11 -23.92 -0.01
C LEU A 91 -6.17 -24.61 -1.02
N LEU A 92 -6.31 -24.28 -2.31
CA LEU A 92 -5.46 -24.80 -3.38
C LEU A 92 -4.29 -23.87 -3.67
N SER A 93 -4.55 -22.56 -3.73
CA SER A 93 -3.50 -21.55 -3.89
C SER A 93 -3.86 -20.22 -3.23
N LEU A 94 -2.83 -19.52 -2.75
CA LEU A 94 -2.91 -18.14 -2.24
C LEU A 94 -1.57 -17.45 -2.53
N ASN A 95 -1.59 -16.38 -3.31
CA ASN A 95 -0.37 -15.65 -3.68
C ASN A 95 -0.65 -14.20 -4.07
N PHE A 96 0.43 -13.41 -4.05
CA PHE A 96 0.44 -12.10 -4.68
C PHE A 96 0.90 -12.18 -6.14
N LYS A 97 0.41 -11.26 -6.97
CA LYS A 97 0.89 -11.03 -8.32
C LYS A 97 0.84 -9.53 -8.66
N LYS A 98 1.98 -8.95 -9.09
CA LYS A 98 2.03 -7.60 -9.69
C LYS A 98 1.22 -7.62 -10.99
N GLU A 99 0.37 -6.63 -11.20
CA GLU A 99 -0.45 -6.52 -12.41
C GLU A 99 0.09 -5.37 -13.26
N ASP A 100 0.48 -5.66 -14.50
CA ASP A 100 0.89 -4.64 -15.46
C ASP A 100 -0.36 -3.91 -15.97
N TYR A 101 -0.53 -2.65 -15.57
CA TYR A 101 -1.67 -1.84 -15.95
C TYR A 101 -1.27 -0.39 -16.14
N GLN A 102 -1.76 0.21 -17.22
CA GLN A 102 -1.58 1.62 -17.53
C GLN A 102 -2.92 2.34 -17.48
N ASP A 103 -2.92 3.56 -16.96
CA ASP A 103 -4.09 4.44 -17.02
C ASP A 103 -4.35 4.95 -18.45
N GLU A 104 -5.44 5.70 -18.63
CA GLU A 104 -5.81 6.31 -19.92
C GLU A 104 -4.73 7.27 -20.48
N LYS A 105 -3.76 7.68 -19.66
CA LYS A 105 -2.65 8.57 -20.01
C LYS A 105 -1.33 7.81 -20.21
N ASN A 106 -1.38 6.48 -20.31
CA ASN A 106 -0.22 5.60 -20.41
C ASN A 106 0.74 5.70 -19.21
N LYS A 107 0.24 6.07 -18.02
CA LYS A 107 1.03 6.01 -16.78
C LYS A 107 0.85 4.64 -16.15
N ASP A 108 1.96 3.98 -15.83
CA ASP A 108 1.95 2.72 -15.07
C ASP A 108 1.32 2.94 -13.70
N ILE A 109 0.40 2.04 -13.33
CA ILE A 109 -0.26 2.04 -12.02
C ILE A 109 0.36 0.96 -11.15
N ASP A 110 0.67 1.32 -9.91
CA ASP A 110 1.18 0.43 -8.88
C ASP A 110 0.08 -0.53 -8.36
N LEU A 111 -0.26 -1.54 -9.18
CA LEU A 111 -1.28 -2.53 -8.88
C LEU A 111 -0.72 -3.89 -8.49
N ILE A 112 -1.38 -4.50 -7.52
CA ILE A 112 -1.15 -5.86 -7.08
C ILE A 112 -2.47 -6.60 -6.99
N SER A 113 -2.41 -7.92 -7.16
CA SER A 113 -3.54 -8.81 -6.92
C SER A 113 -3.18 -9.84 -5.85
N LEU A 114 -4.06 -10.00 -4.87
CA LEU A 114 -4.09 -11.16 -3.99
C LEU A 114 -5.01 -12.19 -4.64
N LYS A 115 -4.47 -13.31 -5.09
CA LYS A 115 -5.20 -14.37 -5.77
C LYS A 115 -5.39 -15.56 -4.87
N SER A 116 -6.56 -16.16 -4.92
CA SER A 116 -6.83 -17.44 -4.25
C SER A 116 -7.62 -18.37 -5.14
N GLN A 117 -7.36 -19.66 -4.97
CA GLN A 117 -8.16 -20.75 -5.50
C GLN A 117 -8.50 -21.67 -4.34
N ILE A 118 -9.78 -22.00 -4.21
CA ILE A 118 -10.28 -22.89 -3.18
C ILE A 118 -11.17 -23.97 -3.79
N LYS A 119 -11.39 -25.03 -3.02
CA LYS A 119 -12.46 -26.00 -3.22
C LYS A 119 -13.43 -25.88 -2.05
N TYR A 120 -14.67 -25.51 -2.31
CA TYR A 120 -15.76 -25.50 -1.33
C TYR A 120 -16.68 -26.68 -1.61
N LYS A 121 -16.71 -27.67 -0.71
CA LYS A 121 -17.36 -28.98 -0.97
C LYS A 121 -16.84 -29.58 -2.28
N ASP A 122 -17.69 -29.72 -3.29
CA ASP A 122 -17.32 -30.25 -4.63
C ASP A 122 -17.20 -29.16 -5.70
N THR A 123 -17.22 -27.88 -5.32
CA THR A 123 -17.12 -26.75 -6.25
C THR A 123 -15.74 -26.10 -6.18
N LEU A 124 -15.06 -26.02 -7.32
CA LEU A 124 -13.81 -25.27 -7.48
C LEU A 124 -14.12 -23.82 -7.84
N VAL A 125 -13.47 -22.88 -7.17
CA VAL A 125 -13.65 -21.45 -7.44
C VAL A 125 -12.35 -20.68 -7.28
N GLY A 126 -12.11 -19.76 -8.21
CA GLY A 126 -10.95 -18.88 -8.23
C GLY A 126 -11.37 -17.43 -8.17
N GLY A 127 -10.52 -16.59 -7.59
CA GLY A 127 -10.76 -15.15 -7.61
C GLY A 127 -9.59 -14.37 -7.07
N ARG A 128 -9.72 -13.05 -7.18
CA ARG A 128 -8.66 -12.12 -6.83
C ARG A 128 -9.22 -10.80 -6.33
N ILE A 129 -8.58 -10.26 -5.30
CA ILE A 129 -8.72 -8.86 -4.92
C ILE A 129 -7.57 -8.08 -5.57
N ARG A 130 -7.92 -7.10 -6.38
CA ARG A 130 -6.98 -6.11 -6.92
C ARG A 130 -6.92 -4.92 -5.96
N GLY A 131 -5.73 -4.39 -5.76
CA GLY A 131 -5.52 -3.19 -4.97
C GLY A 131 -4.28 -2.43 -5.39
N HIS A 132 -4.21 -1.16 -5.00
CA HIS A 132 -2.95 -0.43 -5.02
C HIS A 132 -2.04 -0.97 -3.91
N TYR A 133 -0.73 -1.00 -4.16
CA TYR A 133 0.24 -1.37 -3.13
C TYR A 133 1.07 -0.19 -2.63
N ILE A 134 1.11 0.94 -3.35
CA ILE A 134 1.68 2.18 -2.83
C ILE A 134 0.55 3.00 -2.21
N ASN A 135 0.78 3.45 -0.98
CA ASN A 135 -0.18 4.26 -0.26
C ASN A 135 -0.46 5.58 -0.98
N LYS A 136 -1.73 5.79 -1.34
CA LYS A 136 -2.22 6.97 -2.07
C LYS A 136 -1.76 8.31 -1.49
N ILE A 137 -1.59 8.40 -0.16
CA ILE A 137 -1.19 9.64 0.52
C ILE A 137 0.14 10.20 0.00
N TYR A 138 1.00 9.33 -0.56
CA TYR A 138 2.30 9.71 -1.10
C TYR A 138 2.30 9.95 -2.62
N LYS A 139 1.19 9.67 -3.29
CA LYS A 139 1.02 9.83 -4.73
C LYS A 139 0.39 11.17 -5.11
N GLU A 140 0.05 12.00 -4.13
CA GLU A 140 -0.50 13.34 -4.37
C GLU A 140 0.56 14.25 -5.01
N GLU A 141 0.20 14.85 -6.15
CA GLU A 141 1.13 15.61 -7.00
C GLU A 141 1.48 17.01 -6.45
N ASP A 142 1.01 17.39 -5.27
CA ASP A 142 1.46 18.60 -4.57
C ASP A 142 2.64 18.34 -3.61
N GLY A 143 2.98 17.07 -3.37
CA GLY A 143 4.13 16.66 -2.57
C GLY A 143 4.03 16.99 -1.09
N ILE A 144 2.85 17.35 -0.58
CA ILE A 144 2.63 17.71 0.83
C ILE A 144 1.79 16.64 1.51
N LEU A 145 2.28 16.06 2.59
CA LEU A 145 1.52 15.20 3.50
C LEU A 145 1.35 15.92 4.84
N ASN A 146 0.11 16.30 5.17
CA ASN A 146 -0.21 17.01 6.42
C ASN A 146 -1.49 16.45 7.05
N SER A 147 -1.91 16.99 8.20
CA SER A 147 -3.06 16.45 8.93
C SER A 147 -4.38 16.56 8.13
N SER A 148 -4.50 17.59 7.28
CA SER A 148 -5.74 17.86 6.53
C SER A 148 -6.07 16.83 5.45
N LYS A 149 -5.08 16.01 5.06
CA LYS A 149 -5.19 15.03 3.96
C LYS A 149 -5.42 13.60 4.44
N ILE A 150 -5.41 13.39 5.75
CA ILE A 150 -5.39 12.07 6.36
C ILE A 150 -6.57 11.95 7.33
N SER A 151 -7.17 10.77 7.42
CA SER A 151 -8.20 10.50 8.43
C SER A 151 -7.57 10.62 9.83
N SER A 152 -8.36 10.98 10.85
CA SER A 152 -7.83 11.13 12.21
C SER A 152 -7.23 9.83 12.76
N GLU A 153 -7.76 8.67 12.35
CA GLU A 153 -7.25 7.35 12.75
C GLU A 153 -5.89 7.06 12.08
N ASP A 154 -5.80 7.22 10.76
CA ASP A 154 -4.54 7.03 10.01
C ASP A 154 -3.46 8.04 10.44
N LEU A 155 -3.85 9.27 10.80
CA LEU A 155 -2.92 10.32 11.25
C LEU A 155 -2.19 9.92 12.53
N ASN A 156 -2.89 9.35 13.51
CA ASN A 156 -2.29 8.89 14.75
C ASN A 156 -1.32 7.73 14.51
N SER A 157 -1.73 6.73 13.72
CA SER A 157 -0.84 5.63 13.29
C SER A 157 0.44 6.14 12.62
N LEU A 158 0.31 7.09 11.68
CA LEU A 158 1.47 7.67 11.02
C LEU A 158 2.33 8.48 11.98
N ARG A 159 1.77 9.30 12.86
CA ARG A 159 2.53 10.05 13.88
C ARG A 159 3.34 9.12 14.77
N GLU A 160 2.76 8.00 15.21
CA GLU A 160 3.48 6.98 16.00
C GLU A 160 4.63 6.35 15.20
N LYS A 161 4.38 5.94 13.95
CA LYS A 161 5.43 5.36 13.08
C LYS A 161 6.54 6.35 12.76
N PHE A 162 6.19 7.62 12.59
CA PHE A 162 7.14 8.72 12.41
C PHE A 162 7.68 9.23 13.75
N ALA A 163 7.32 8.70 14.92
CA ALA A 163 7.89 9.17 16.18
C ALA A 163 9.34 8.71 16.33
N SER A 164 9.62 7.43 16.00
CA SER A 164 10.98 6.90 15.90
C SER A 164 11.57 7.12 14.51
N ASP A 165 12.88 6.86 14.38
CA ASP A 165 13.61 6.93 13.11
C ASP A 165 14.03 5.53 12.63
N ASP A 166 13.48 4.46 13.22
CA ASP A 166 13.92 3.07 12.95
C ASP A 166 13.55 2.61 11.53
N TRP A 167 12.46 3.14 10.97
CA TRP A 167 12.00 2.88 9.61
C TRP A 167 13.05 3.26 8.54
N THR A 168 14.07 4.06 8.88
CA THR A 168 15.13 4.48 7.97
C THR A 168 16.30 3.48 7.81
N ASP A 169 16.29 2.33 8.50
CA ASP A 169 17.45 1.39 8.62
C ASP A 169 17.87 0.60 7.36
N LYS A 170 17.45 0.98 6.15
CA LYS A 170 17.75 0.26 4.90
C LYS A 170 19.16 0.55 4.33
N ASN A 171 20.21 0.37 5.14
CA ASN A 171 21.64 0.61 4.81
C ASN A 171 22.06 2.07 4.61
N ASN A 172 21.21 3.04 4.93
CA ASN A 172 21.55 4.46 4.83
C ASN A 172 22.22 4.95 6.11
N LYS A 173 23.30 5.73 5.99
CA LYS A 173 23.99 6.34 7.13
C LYS A 173 23.11 7.42 7.75
N LYS A 174 22.89 7.36 9.07
CA LYS A 174 22.16 8.39 9.83
C LYS A 174 23.15 9.36 10.47
N LEU A 175 22.90 10.65 10.32
CA LEU A 175 23.65 11.72 10.97
C LEU A 175 22.73 12.38 11.99
N TYR A 176 22.97 12.11 13.27
CA TYR A 176 22.22 12.70 14.36
C TYR A 176 22.89 13.99 14.81
N LEU A 177 22.15 15.08 14.72
CA LEU A 177 22.59 16.43 15.06
C LEU A 177 21.85 16.89 16.31
N ASP A 178 22.58 17.26 17.34
CA ASP A 178 22.05 17.75 18.61
C ASP A 178 22.80 19.04 19.00
N GLY A 179 22.18 20.20 18.75
CA GLY A 179 22.84 21.52 18.83
C GLY A 179 22.69 22.35 17.57
N ASP A 180 23.53 23.37 17.41
CA ASP A 180 23.47 24.30 16.27
C ASP A 180 24.49 23.92 15.19
N PHE A 181 23.99 23.68 13.97
CA PHE A 181 24.77 23.21 12.83
C PHE A 181 24.49 24.01 11.56
N ILE A 182 25.47 23.98 10.66
CA ILE A 182 25.40 24.61 9.34
C ILE A 182 25.59 23.56 8.27
N TYR A 183 24.68 23.48 7.31
CA TYR A 183 24.80 22.68 6.10
C TYR A 183 25.28 23.56 4.94
N ASP A 184 26.42 23.22 4.35
CA ASP A 184 26.98 23.97 3.23
C ASP A 184 27.70 23.09 2.19
N TYR A 185 27.99 23.67 1.03
CA TYR A 185 28.69 23.06 -0.08
C TYR A 185 30.02 23.79 -0.30
N GLN A 186 31.12 23.17 0.13
CA GLN A 186 32.47 23.73 0.03
C GLN A 186 33.41 22.70 -0.59
N ASP A 187 34.36 23.17 -1.40
CA ASP A 187 35.39 22.35 -2.02
C ASP A 187 34.88 21.09 -2.74
N GLY A 188 33.73 21.21 -3.41
CA GLY A 188 33.14 20.11 -4.17
C GLY A 188 32.30 19.12 -3.36
N LYS A 189 32.20 19.30 -2.03
CA LYS A 189 31.52 18.39 -1.09
C LYS A 189 30.44 19.08 -0.29
N TYR A 190 29.41 18.32 0.08
CA TYR A 190 28.41 18.75 1.04
C TYR A 190 28.89 18.39 2.43
N ILE A 191 28.89 19.36 3.35
CA ILE A 191 29.46 19.21 4.68
C ILE A 191 28.50 19.81 5.70
N ILE A 192 28.38 19.14 6.86
CA ILE A 192 27.78 19.72 8.06
C ILE A 192 28.89 20.24 8.96
N PHE A 193 28.77 21.51 9.35
CA PHE A 193 29.69 22.23 10.22
C PHE A 193 29.06 22.50 11.57
N GLU A 194 29.91 22.53 12.59
CA GLU A 194 29.62 23.14 13.89
C GLU A 194 30.25 24.54 13.93
N GLU A 195 29.56 25.51 14.50
CA GLU A 195 30.13 26.85 14.73
C GLU A 195 30.85 26.85 16.09
N ILE A 196 32.18 27.01 16.06
CA ILE A 196 33.01 27.07 17.26
C ILE A 196 33.57 28.47 17.44
N GLU A 197 33.67 28.93 18.68
CA GLU A 197 34.39 30.16 19.01
C GLU A 197 35.87 29.84 19.22
N VAL A 198 36.71 30.49 18.42
CA VAL A 198 38.17 30.36 18.51
C VAL A 198 38.73 31.74 18.79
N TYR A 199 39.61 31.83 19.78
CA TYR A 199 40.33 33.07 20.05
C TYR A 199 41.35 33.31 18.93
N ASP A 200 41.24 34.48 18.30
CA ASP A 200 42.12 34.92 17.23
C ASP A 200 43.13 35.93 17.78
N GLU A 201 44.39 35.54 17.78
CA GLU A 201 45.49 36.34 18.32
C GLU A 201 45.75 37.62 17.51
N GLU A 202 45.35 37.67 16.23
CA GLU A 202 45.52 38.87 15.38
C GLU A 202 44.47 39.94 15.69
N SER A 203 43.25 39.54 16.03
CA SER A 203 42.15 40.47 16.35
C SER A 203 41.92 40.67 17.87
N ASP A 204 42.66 39.96 18.73
CA ASP A 204 42.49 39.93 20.19
C ASP A 204 41.03 39.68 20.60
N SER A 205 40.35 38.79 19.87
CA SER A 205 38.92 38.55 20.05
C SER A 205 38.53 37.11 19.72
N TYR A 206 37.41 36.64 20.29
CA TYR A 206 36.82 35.37 19.90
C TYR A 206 36.07 35.55 18.57
N ILE A 207 36.50 34.80 17.55
CA ILE A 207 35.85 34.75 16.25
C ILE A 207 35.09 33.43 16.08
N LYS A 208 33.97 33.49 15.36
CA LYS A 208 33.20 32.31 14.98
C LYS A 208 33.84 31.65 13.76
N LYS A 209 34.23 30.39 13.91
CA LYS A 209 34.82 29.58 12.85
C LYS A 209 33.97 28.34 12.59
N LEU A 210 33.87 27.95 11.32
CA LEU A 210 33.20 26.72 10.92
C LEU A 210 34.16 25.54 11.06
N ASN A 211 33.79 24.58 11.90
CA ASN A 211 34.50 23.32 12.05
C ASN A 211 33.77 22.21 11.27
N PRO A 212 34.38 21.60 10.24
CA PRO A 212 33.74 20.54 9.45
C PRO A 212 33.57 19.28 10.30
N LEU A 213 32.33 18.80 10.43
CA LEU A 213 32.00 17.66 11.29
C LEU A 213 31.65 16.40 10.48
N TYR A 214 30.84 16.55 9.43
CA TYR A 214 30.39 15.41 8.60
C TYR A 214 30.44 15.72 7.11
N ASP A 215 31.16 14.90 6.34
CA ASP A 215 30.96 14.78 4.89
C ASP A 215 29.59 14.10 4.65
N VAL A 216 28.71 14.77 3.88
CA VAL A 216 27.36 14.32 3.57
C VAL A 216 27.31 13.66 2.19
N SER A 217 26.96 12.39 2.18
CA SER A 217 26.67 11.64 0.96
C SER A 217 25.19 11.77 0.56
N LYS A 218 24.88 11.53 -0.72
CA LYS A 218 23.50 11.63 -1.25
C LYS A 218 22.50 10.68 -0.55
N LYS A 219 22.97 9.58 0.02
CA LYS A 219 22.10 8.56 0.66
C LYS A 219 21.96 8.76 2.16
N ASP A 220 22.70 9.70 2.76
CA ASP A 220 22.67 9.90 4.20
C ASP A 220 21.29 10.41 4.64
N ILE A 221 20.97 10.26 5.91
CA ILE A 221 19.73 10.78 6.49
C ILE A 221 20.12 11.71 7.61
N ILE A 222 19.74 12.98 7.50
CA ILE A 222 20.13 14.01 8.44
C ILE A 222 18.99 14.22 9.41
N ILE A 223 19.27 14.01 10.70
CA ILE A 223 18.28 13.99 11.77
C ILE A 223 18.66 15.08 12.78
N GLN A 224 17.97 16.21 12.72
CA GLN A 224 18.11 17.31 13.67
C GLN A 224 17.23 17.05 14.89
N LYS A 225 17.84 16.59 15.99
CA LYS A 225 17.13 16.25 17.23
C LYS A 225 16.71 17.48 18.03
N SER A 226 17.59 18.48 18.12
CA SER A 226 17.38 19.71 18.88
C SER A 226 18.24 20.84 18.28
N GLY A 227 18.11 22.09 18.75
CA GLY A 227 18.91 23.22 18.26
C GLY A 227 18.52 23.68 16.86
N THR A 228 19.46 24.30 16.13
CA THR A 228 19.24 24.94 14.83
C THR A 228 20.03 24.27 13.71
N LEU A 229 19.39 23.93 12.59
CA LEU A 229 20.08 23.59 11.34
C LEU A 229 19.94 24.73 10.33
N LYS A 230 21.06 25.38 9.96
CA LYS A 230 21.09 26.45 8.98
C LYS A 230 21.57 25.95 7.63
N PHE A 231 20.80 26.19 6.57
CA PHE A 231 21.17 25.82 5.19
C PHE A 231 21.77 27.01 4.45
N LEU A 232 23.06 26.97 4.13
CA LEU A 232 23.74 28.04 3.38
C LEU A 232 23.74 27.81 1.87
N SER A 233 23.54 26.58 1.41
CA SER A 233 23.47 26.23 -0.01
C SER A 233 22.32 25.24 -0.31
N SER A 234 22.08 24.99 -1.60
CA SER A 234 21.09 23.99 -2.06
C SER A 234 21.41 22.61 -1.54
N THR A 235 20.45 21.70 -1.47
CA THR A 235 20.72 20.30 -1.09
C THR A 235 20.72 19.38 -2.30
N ARG A 236 21.49 18.29 -2.23
CA ARG A 236 21.21 17.12 -3.07
C ARG A 236 19.93 16.47 -2.57
N SER A 237 19.21 15.73 -3.42
CA SER A 237 18.03 14.96 -3.01
C SER A 237 18.38 14.12 -1.77
N GLN A 238 17.92 14.54 -0.60
CA GLN A 238 18.32 14.03 0.73
C GLN A 238 17.07 13.89 1.61
N ILE A 239 17.15 13.10 2.68
CA ILE A 239 16.11 13.10 3.71
C ILE A 239 16.58 13.94 4.90
N PHE A 240 15.75 14.90 5.29
CA PHE A 240 15.91 15.70 6.50
C PHE A 240 14.76 15.41 7.46
N ILE A 241 15.09 15.00 8.67
CA ILE A 241 14.15 14.82 9.77
C ILE A 241 14.42 15.91 10.79
N ILE A 242 13.44 16.78 11.03
CA ILE A 242 13.61 18.01 11.80
C ILE A 242 12.74 17.96 13.04
N ASN A 243 13.35 18.04 14.21
CA ASN A 243 12.68 18.15 15.52
C ASN A 243 13.16 19.37 16.33
N GLY A 244 13.74 20.36 15.64
CA GLY A 244 14.21 21.61 16.23
C GLY A 244 13.94 22.79 15.30
N LYS A 245 14.77 23.83 15.41
CA LYS A 245 14.68 25.00 14.56
C LYS A 245 15.42 24.76 13.24
N VAL A 246 14.87 25.24 12.14
CA VAL A 246 15.56 25.27 10.85
C VAL A 246 15.52 26.66 10.27
N VAL A 247 16.67 27.07 9.72
CA VAL A 247 16.86 28.35 9.05
C VAL A 247 17.34 28.07 7.63
N PHE A 248 16.57 28.49 6.64
CA PHE A 248 16.95 28.43 5.24
C PHE A 248 17.62 29.75 4.83
N ASN A 249 18.36 29.78 3.73
CA ASN A 249 18.95 31.02 3.20
C ASN A 249 18.45 31.29 1.77
N ASP A 250 17.13 31.36 1.58
CA ASP A 250 16.43 31.51 0.29
C ASP A 250 16.89 30.51 -0.81
N ASN A 251 17.40 29.36 -0.38
CA ASN A 251 17.87 28.32 -1.26
C ASN A 251 16.74 27.39 -1.69
N THR A 252 16.87 26.84 -2.89
CA THR A 252 16.05 25.71 -3.32
C THR A 252 16.64 24.41 -2.80
N LEU A 253 15.87 23.70 -2.00
CA LEU A 253 16.24 22.39 -1.47
C LEU A 253 15.67 21.29 -2.37
N SER A 254 16.34 20.15 -2.43
CA SER A 254 15.82 18.94 -3.03
C SER A 254 15.84 17.81 -2.02
N GLY A 255 14.75 17.04 -1.92
CA GLY A 255 14.68 15.93 -0.97
C GLY A 255 13.32 15.72 -0.32
N ILE A 256 13.33 14.95 0.76
CA ILE A 256 12.17 14.77 1.65
C ILE A 256 12.47 15.51 2.95
N ILE A 257 11.60 16.43 3.34
CA ILE A 257 11.66 17.10 4.65
C ILE A 257 10.53 16.54 5.51
N ILE A 258 10.86 16.09 6.72
CA ILE A 258 9.92 15.55 7.69
C ILE A 258 9.98 16.44 8.93
N LEU A 259 8.86 17.10 9.23
CA LEU A 259 8.72 17.97 10.40
C LEU A 259 8.09 17.16 11.55
N LYS A 260 8.87 16.97 12.61
CA LYS A 260 8.43 16.36 13.86
C LYS A 260 7.72 17.40 14.74
N GLU A 261 7.24 16.96 15.89
CA GLU A 261 6.41 17.77 16.78
C GLU A 261 7.05 19.09 17.20
N ASN A 262 8.36 19.15 17.43
CA ASN A 262 9.02 20.37 17.89
C ASN A 262 9.65 21.20 16.75
N ALA A 263 9.37 20.86 15.50
CA ALA A 263 9.93 21.56 14.36
C ALA A 263 9.48 23.03 14.29
N GLN A 264 10.41 23.94 14.05
CA GLN A 264 10.15 25.37 13.86
C GLN A 264 10.87 25.87 12.62
N ILE A 265 10.13 26.50 11.71
CA ILE A 265 10.68 27.06 10.47
C ILE A 265 10.81 28.57 10.63
N ALA A 266 12.04 29.07 10.55
CA ALA A 266 12.31 30.48 10.80
C ALA A 266 12.02 31.40 9.60
N ASN A 267 12.05 30.87 8.38
CA ASN A 267 11.88 31.64 7.14
C ASN A 267 11.39 30.75 5.98
N THR A 268 11.10 31.39 4.85
CA THR A 268 10.56 30.70 3.67
C THR A 268 11.63 29.99 2.85
N CYS A 269 11.29 28.86 2.23
CA CYS A 269 12.15 28.22 1.23
C CYS A 269 11.32 27.52 0.15
N THR A 270 11.97 27.07 -0.92
CA THR A 270 11.33 26.19 -1.91
C THR A 270 11.92 24.79 -1.80
N LEU A 271 11.06 23.77 -1.75
CA LEU A 271 11.43 22.35 -1.73
C LEU A 271 11.02 21.67 -3.04
N ASN A 272 11.98 21.19 -3.81
CA ASN A 272 11.79 20.28 -4.93
C ASN A 272 11.79 18.83 -4.42
N GLY A 273 10.62 18.31 -4.04
CA GLY A 273 10.50 17.00 -3.42
C GLY A 273 9.21 16.81 -2.64
N TYR A 274 9.32 16.33 -1.39
CA TYR A 274 8.20 15.99 -0.53
C TYR A 274 8.32 16.58 0.87
N LEU A 275 7.24 17.14 1.37
CA LEU A 275 7.12 17.61 2.74
C LEU A 275 6.16 16.71 3.51
N ILE A 276 6.60 16.20 4.65
CA ILE A 276 5.76 15.48 5.62
C ILE A 276 5.66 16.38 6.86
N ASP A 277 4.49 16.97 7.08
CA ASP A 277 4.18 17.88 8.19
C ASP A 277 2.88 17.42 8.88
N LEU A 278 2.97 16.30 9.60
CA LEU A 278 1.81 15.69 10.27
C LEU A 278 1.30 16.50 11.47
N TYR A 279 2.01 17.56 11.86
CA TYR A 279 1.67 18.41 13.00
C TYR A 279 1.34 19.84 12.60
N ASP A 280 1.24 20.12 11.29
CA ASP A 280 0.91 21.42 10.70
C ASP A 280 1.75 22.56 11.30
N ARG A 281 3.08 22.40 11.31
CA ARG A 281 4.04 23.35 11.91
C ARG A 281 4.17 24.67 11.13
N ASN A 282 3.17 24.99 10.30
CA ASN A 282 3.04 26.18 9.47
C ASN A 282 4.29 26.41 8.63
N SER A 283 4.57 25.45 7.74
CA SER A 283 5.77 25.49 6.94
C SER A 283 5.71 26.61 5.90
N GLY A 284 6.53 27.65 6.06
CA GLY A 284 6.84 28.63 5.00
C GLY A 284 7.57 28.01 3.78
N ILE A 285 7.46 26.68 3.60
CA ILE A 285 8.12 25.89 2.57
C ILE A 285 7.15 25.73 1.40
N GLY A 286 7.45 26.38 0.27
CA GLY A 286 6.76 26.14 -0.98
C GLY A 286 7.22 24.82 -1.59
N VAL A 287 6.31 23.87 -1.79
CA VAL A 287 6.65 22.53 -2.32
C VAL A 287 6.38 22.46 -3.82
N LYS A 288 7.36 21.92 -4.55
CA LYS A 288 7.23 21.46 -5.93
C LYS A 288 7.47 19.96 -5.93
N TYR A 289 6.42 19.19 -6.20
CA TYR A 289 6.51 17.74 -6.26
C TYR A 289 7.61 17.28 -7.22
N SER A 290 8.41 16.30 -6.78
CA SER A 290 9.42 15.66 -7.61
C SER A 290 9.27 14.14 -7.60
N SER A 291 8.75 13.59 -8.71
CA SER A 291 8.65 12.13 -8.92
C SER A 291 10.01 11.42 -8.81
N ARG A 292 11.09 12.09 -9.22
CA ARG A 292 12.46 11.59 -9.09
C ARG A 292 12.90 11.45 -7.63
N VAL A 293 12.53 12.38 -6.76
CA VAL A 293 12.84 12.26 -5.32
C VAL A 293 12.03 11.11 -4.72
N PHE A 294 10.76 10.99 -5.12
CA PHE A 294 9.91 9.89 -4.66
C PHE A 294 10.48 8.53 -5.02
N SER A 295 10.89 8.33 -6.27
CA SER A 295 11.44 7.04 -6.71
C SER A 295 12.74 6.67 -5.99
N LEU A 296 13.51 7.66 -5.53
CA LEU A 296 14.75 7.46 -4.80
C LEU A 296 14.55 7.14 -3.31
N TYR A 297 13.52 7.66 -2.67
CA TYR A 297 13.41 7.63 -1.20
C TYR A 297 12.04 7.19 -0.67
N GLY A 298 11.00 7.15 -1.50
CA GLY A 298 9.64 6.81 -1.08
C GLY A 298 9.58 5.47 -0.35
N TYR A 299 10.33 4.47 -0.81
CA TYR A 299 10.40 3.13 -0.21
C TYR A 299 10.91 3.10 1.24
N LEU A 300 11.51 4.18 1.74
CA LEU A 300 11.93 4.31 3.13
C LEU A 300 10.76 4.74 4.02
N LEU A 301 9.77 5.46 3.48
CA LEU A 301 8.72 6.08 4.29
C LEU A 301 7.82 5.03 4.96
N PRO A 302 7.40 5.28 6.22
CA PRO A 302 6.37 4.49 6.89
C PRO A 302 5.11 4.33 6.04
N GLU A 303 4.53 3.13 6.04
CA GLU A 303 3.34 2.80 5.23
C GLU A 303 3.48 3.13 3.74
N TYR A 304 4.71 3.22 3.19
CA TYR A 304 4.89 3.39 1.75
C TYR A 304 4.19 2.28 0.98
N ILE A 305 4.41 1.04 1.43
CA ILE A 305 3.63 -0.12 1.00
C ILE A 305 2.37 -0.18 1.85
N LYS A 306 1.19 -0.18 1.25
CA LYS A 306 -0.11 -0.39 1.93
C LYS A 306 -1.08 -0.94 0.91
N PHE A 307 -1.70 -2.08 1.20
CA PHE A 307 -2.72 -2.65 0.33
C PHE A 307 -4.01 -1.83 0.40
N GLN A 308 -4.48 -1.34 -0.75
CA GLN A 308 -5.70 -0.55 -0.86
C GLN A 308 -6.62 -1.22 -1.89
N PRO A 309 -7.58 -2.06 -1.45
CA PRO A 309 -8.40 -2.85 -2.34
C PRO A 309 -9.32 -1.97 -3.22
N ILE A 310 -9.49 -2.38 -4.47
CA ILE A 310 -10.27 -1.68 -5.51
C ILE A 310 -11.45 -2.54 -5.96
N SER A 311 -11.21 -3.82 -6.21
CA SER A 311 -12.22 -4.73 -6.76
C SER A 311 -11.92 -6.19 -6.40
N LEU A 312 -12.97 -6.96 -6.15
CA LEU A 312 -12.96 -8.42 -6.12
C LEU A 312 -13.50 -8.95 -7.44
N ASN A 313 -12.82 -9.91 -8.06
CA ASN A 313 -13.29 -10.58 -9.28
C ASN A 313 -13.14 -12.09 -9.15
N TYR A 314 -14.18 -12.81 -9.54
CA TYR A 314 -14.19 -14.27 -9.65
C TYR A 314 -13.76 -14.69 -11.06
N TYR A 315 -13.20 -15.90 -11.17
CA TYR A 315 -12.89 -16.51 -12.46
C TYR A 315 -13.04 -18.02 -12.37
N ASP A 316 -13.48 -18.61 -13.48
CA ASP A 316 -13.63 -20.04 -13.60
C ASP A 316 -12.25 -20.72 -13.51
N ILE A 317 -12.21 -21.84 -12.79
CA ILE A 317 -11.07 -22.75 -12.78
C ILE A 317 -11.43 -23.88 -13.74
N GLU A 318 -10.65 -24.05 -14.81
CA GLU A 318 -10.81 -25.23 -15.68
C GLU A 318 -10.51 -26.50 -14.88
N ASP A 319 -11.51 -27.36 -14.77
CA ASP A 319 -11.39 -28.67 -14.13
C ASP A 319 -10.63 -29.59 -15.10
N ASN A 320 -9.31 -29.70 -14.93
CA ASN A 320 -8.44 -30.56 -15.74
C ASN A 320 -8.50 -32.03 -15.28
N THR A 321 -9.70 -32.55 -15.01
CA THR A 321 -9.92 -33.97 -14.67
C THR A 321 -10.14 -34.85 -15.89
#